data_AF-A0A7X3SI47-F1
#
_entry.id   AF-A0A7X3SI47-F1
#
_cell.length_a   1.000
_cell.length_b   1.000
_cell.length_c   1.000
_cell.angle_alpha   90.00
_cell.angle_beta   90.00
_cell.angle_gamma   90.00
#
_symmetry.space_group_name_H-M   'P 1'
#
loop_
_entity.id
_entity.type
_entity.pdbx_description
1 polymer ?
#
loop_
_entity_poly.entity_id
_entity_poly.type
_entity_poly.pdbx_seq_one_letter_code
_entity_poly.pdbx_strand_id
1 'polypeptide(L)' 'MSQEEKTTAVIRQLKGNGYRITEQRRLLIQLILENEYSSCKEIYFAAREKNHNVGLATVYRMVQLLEDMELIHKEMVVRL' A
#
# COMPACT_ATOMS: atom_id res chain seq x y z
N MET A 1 1.81 -8.06 16.07
CA MET A 1 0.55 -7.54 15.51
C MET A 1 0.13 -8.40 14.34
N SER A 2 -1.15 -8.77 14.26
CA SER A 2 -1.73 -9.43 13.11
C SER A 2 -1.76 -8.48 11.89
N GLN A 3 -1.97 -9.03 10.71
CA GLN A 3 -2.06 -8.25 9.48
C GLN A 3 -3.24 -7.27 9.48
N GLU A 4 -4.35 -7.69 10.09
CA GLU A 4 -5.54 -6.87 10.26
C GLU A 4 -5.30 -5.69 11.22
N GLU A 5 -4.54 -5.91 12.29
CA GLU A 5 -4.14 -4.86 13.22
C GLU A 5 -3.25 -3.80 12.54
N LYS A 6 -2.26 -4.22 11.73
CA LYS A 6 -1.41 -3.31 10.95
C LYS A 6 -2.24 -2.48 9.96
N THR A 7 -3.12 -3.14 9.21
CA THR A 7 -4.01 -2.49 8.25
C THR A 7 -4.90 -1.46 8.94
N THR A 8 -5.47 -1.81 10.09
CA THR A 8 -6.32 -0.91 10.88
C THR A 8 -5.54 0.29 11.41
N ALA A 9 -4.31 0.08 11.88
CA ALA A 9 -3.43 1.15 12.35
C ALA A 9 -3.10 2.15 11.22
N VAL A 10 -2.70 1.65 10.05
CA VAL A 10 -2.42 2.49 8.85
C VAL A 10 -3.66 3.27 8.42
N ILE A 11 -4.82 2.62 8.35
CA ILE A 11 -6.09 3.29 8.02
C ILE A 11 -6.43 4.39 9.03
N ARG A 12 -6.20 4.15 10.33
CA ARG A 12 -6.44 5.14 11.38
C ARG A 12 -5.52 6.36 11.21
N GLN A 13 -4.23 6.15 10.93
CA GLN A 13 -3.31 7.25 10.68
C GLN A 13 -3.70 8.06 9.44
N LEU A 14 -4.03 7.40 8.32
CA LEU A 14 -4.47 8.08 7.11
C LEU A 14 -5.73 8.92 7.35
N LYS A 15 -6.73 8.38 8.04
CA LYS A 15 -7.95 9.13 8.42
C LYS A 15 -7.63 10.32 9.31
N GLY A 16 -6.74 10.15 10.30
CA GLY A 16 -6.30 11.23 11.19
C GLY A 16 -5.64 12.39 10.45
N ASN A 17 -5.02 12.11 9.30
CA ASN A 17 -4.41 13.09 8.40
C ASN A 17 -5.35 13.60 7.29
N GLY A 18 -6.66 13.32 7.38
CA GLY A 18 -7.66 13.83 6.43
C GLY A 18 -7.78 13.04 5.11
N TYR A 19 -7.07 11.92 4.96
CA TYR A 19 -7.18 11.11 3.76
C TYR A 19 -8.46 10.27 3.75
N ARG A 20 -9.23 10.40 2.66
CA ARG A 20 -10.39 9.52 2.41
C ARG A 20 -9.93 8.08 2.15
N ILE A 21 -10.55 7.10 2.80
CA ILE A 21 -10.29 5.68 2.57
C ILE A 21 -11.42 5.09 1.75
N THR A 22 -11.19 4.94 0.45
CA THR A 22 -12.08 4.21 -0.46
C THR A 22 -11.76 2.72 -0.42
N GLU A 23 -12.65 1.87 -0.95
CA GLU A 23 -12.42 0.43 -1.07
C GLU A 23 -11.13 0.12 -1.87
N GLN A 24 -10.85 0.90 -2.91
CA GLN A 24 -9.60 0.78 -3.66
C GLN A 24 -8.35 1.08 -2.82
N ARG A 25 -8.40 2.12 -1.97
CA ARG A 25 -7.28 2.44 -1.06
C ARG A 25 -7.12 1.37 0.01
N ARG A 26 -8.23 0.85 0.55
CA ARG A 26 -8.20 -0.25 1.52
C ARG A 26 -7.54 -1.50 0.92
N LEU A 27 -7.93 -1.88 -0.30
CA LEU A 27 -7.33 -3.00 -1.03
C LEU A 27 -5.81 -2.81 -1.20
N LEU A 28 -5.38 -1.63 -1.65
CA LEU A 28 -3.96 -1.36 -1.84
C LEU A 28 -3.18 -1.39 -0.54
N ILE A 29 -3.72 -0.87 0.56
CA ILE A 29 -3.08 -0.94 1.89
C ILE A 29 -2.87 -2.40 2.31
N GLN A 30 -3.89 -3.25 2.15
CA GLN A 30 -3.78 -4.68 2.48
C GLN A 30 -2.66 -5.34 1.68
N LEU A 31 -2.67 -5.18 0.35
CA LEU A 31 -1.66 -5.75 -0.54
C LEU A 31 -0.25 -5.22 -0.25
N ILE A 32 -0.10 -3.91 0.01
CA ILE A 32 1.23 -3.32 0.31
C ILE A 32 1.80 -3.88 1.61
N LEU A 33 0.95 -4.13 2.60
CA LEU A 33 1.38 -4.66 3.89
C LEU A 33 1.54 -6.19 3.86
N GLU A 34 0.96 -6.87 2.87
CA GLU A 34 1.21 -8.30 2.62
C GLU A 34 2.65 -8.38 2.11
N ASN A 35 3.57 -8.91 2.95
CA ASN A 35 5.00 -9.06 2.65
C ASN A 35 5.29 -10.08 1.52
N GLU A 36 4.41 -10.19 0.55
CA GLU A 36 4.44 -11.12 -0.57
C GLU A 36 4.94 -10.46 -1.86
N TYR A 37 4.95 -9.13 -1.92
CA TYR A 37 5.29 -8.38 -3.14
C TYR A 37 6.57 -7.58 -2.97
N SER A 38 7.48 -7.75 -3.93
CA SER A 38 8.79 -7.12 -3.97
C SER A 38 8.82 -5.83 -4.81
N SER A 39 7.75 -5.52 -5.53
CA SER A 39 7.67 -4.32 -6.37
C SER A 39 6.25 -3.76 -6.53
N CYS A 40 6.16 -2.46 -6.85
CA CYS A 40 4.89 -1.81 -7.19
C CYS A 40 4.20 -2.44 -8.41
N LYS A 41 4.95 -3.10 -9.30
CA LYS A 41 4.41 -3.79 -10.47
C LYS A 41 3.68 -5.08 -10.06
N GLU A 42 4.21 -5.82 -9.10
CA GLU A 42 3.55 -7.00 -8.54
C GLU A 42 2.29 -6.62 -7.77
N ILE A 43 2.36 -5.59 -6.92
CA ILE A 43 1.19 -5.03 -6.22
C ILE A 43 0.11 -4.60 -7.22
N TYR A 44 0.51 -3.99 -8.34
CA TYR A 44 -0.42 -3.62 -9.41
C TYR A 44 -1.15 -4.83 -10.00
N PHE A 45 -0.45 -5.92 -10.33
CA PHE A 45 -1.10 -7.11 -10.87
C PHE A 45 -2.05 -7.75 -9.86
N ALA A 46 -1.63 -7.92 -8.61
CA ALA A 46 -2.49 -8.45 -7.55
C ALA A 46 -3.73 -7.57 -7.29
N ALA A 47 -3.56 -6.25 -7.31
CA ALA A 47 -4.68 -5.32 -7.16
C ALA A 47 -5.64 -5.40 -8.34
N ARG A 48 -5.12 -5.57 -9.56
CA ARG A 48 -5.93 -5.64 -10.78
C ARG A 48 -6.77 -6.90 -10.87
N GLU A 49 -6.30 -8.03 -10.33
CA GLU A 49 -7.09 -9.26 -10.22
C GLU A 49 -8.34 -9.08 -9.35
N LYS A 50 -8.25 -8.24 -8.32
CA LYS A 50 -9.36 -7.94 -7.40
C LYS A 50 -10.21 -6.74 -7.86
N ASN A 51 -9.61 -5.78 -8.58
CA ASN A 51 -10.27 -4.57 -9.06
C ASN A 51 -9.63 -4.04 -10.36
N HIS A 52 -10.32 -4.21 -11.49
CA HIS A 52 -9.81 -3.86 -12.82
C HIS A 52 -9.62 -2.36 -13.03
N ASN A 53 -10.19 -1.50 -12.19
CA ASN A 53 -10.07 -0.04 -12.28
C ASN A 53 -8.79 0.50 -11.60
N VAL A 54 -7.96 -0.36 -11.02
CA VAL A 54 -6.67 0.05 -10.46
C VAL A 54 -5.67 0.31 -11.57
N GLY A 55 -5.18 1.54 -11.66
CA GLY A 55 -4.06 1.90 -12.53
C GLY A 55 -2.71 1.81 -11.81
N LEU A 56 -1.63 1.55 -12.55
CA LEU A 56 -0.26 1.47 -12.00
C LEU A 56 0.15 2.78 -11.29
N ALA A 57 -0.20 3.94 -11.86
CA ALA A 57 0.04 5.24 -11.22
C ALA A 57 -0.67 5.41 -9.87
N THR A 58 -1.80 4.71 -9.65
CA THR A 58 -2.49 4.72 -8.36
C THR A 58 -1.72 3.91 -7.31
N VAL A 59 -1.07 2.82 -7.72
CA VAL A 59 -0.20 2.02 -6.83
C VAL A 59 1.00 2.86 -6.40
N TYR A 60 1.71 3.48 -7.35
CA TYR A 60 2.87 4.33 -7.01
C TYR A 60 2.49 5.48 -6.07
N ARG A 61 1.39 6.20 -6.33
CA ARG A 61 0.93 7.27 -5.43
C ARG A 61 0.57 6.77 -4.03
N MET A 62 0.04 5.54 -3.93
CA MET A 62 -0.30 4.96 -2.63
C MET A 62 0.95 4.55 -1.86
N VAL A 63 1.93 3.93 -2.53
CA VAL A 63 3.22 3.58 -1.92
C VAL A 63 3.95 4.85 -1.47
N GLN A 64 4.08 5.84 -2.35
CA GLN A 64 4.71 7.13 -2.03
C GLN A 64 4.03 7.80 -0.83
N LEU A 65 2.69 7.84 -0.79
CA LEU A 65 1.96 8.40 0.35
C LEU A 65 2.30 7.69 1.68
N LEU A 66 2.39 6.36 1.66
CA LEU A 66 2.73 5.60 2.87
C LEU A 66 4.20 5.81 3.27
N GLU A 67 5.11 5.96 2.31
CA GLU A 67 6.52 6.30 2.56
C GLU A 67 6.67 7.72 3.13
N ASP A 68 5.97 8.70 2.55
CA ASP A 68 5.98 10.11 3.01
C ASP A 68 5.43 10.26 4.44
N MET A 69 4.57 9.32 4.86
CA MET A 69 4.02 9.23 6.21
C MET A 69 4.85 8.35 7.15
N GLU A 70 6.00 7.83 6.70
CA GLU A 70 6.87 6.91 7.45
C GLU A 70 6.16 5.62 7.91
N LEU A 71 5.11 5.22 7.19
CA LEU A 71 4.32 4.02 7.48
C LEU A 71 4.90 2.76 6.86
N ILE A 72 5.67 2.91 5.79
CA ILE A 72 6.43 1.85 5.13
C ILE A 72 7.80 2.39 4.73
N HIS A 73 8.77 1.50 4.52
CA HIS A 73 10.06 1.83 3.92
C HIS A 73 10.37 0.83 2.83
N LYS A 74 10.86 1.32 1.69
CA LYS A 74 11.43 0.47 0.66
C LYS A 74 12.87 0.12 1.00
N GLU A 75 13.12 -1.16 1.27
CA GLU A 75 14.49 -1.66 1.36
C GLU A 75 15.09 -1.77 -0.05
N MET A 76 16.01 -0.86 -0.39
CA MET A 76 16.86 -1.00 -1.57
C MET A 76 18.19 -1.62 -1.16
N VAL A 77 18.54 -2.77 -1.73
CA VAL A 77 19.84 -3.41 -1.53
C VAL A 77 20.71 -3.17 -2.75
N VAL A 78 21.76 -2.37 -2.61
CA VAL A 78 22.83 -2.24 -3.61
C VAL A 78 23.94 -3.21 -3.24
N ARG A 79 24.27 -4.13 -4.14
CA ARG A 79 25.46 -5.00 -4.00
C ARG A 79 26.58 -4.39 -4.84
N LEU A 80 27.66 -3.99 -4.18
CA LEU A 80 28.94 -3.62 -4.79
C LEU A 80 29.88 -4.82 -4.76
#